data_AF-A0A1Z9HDP8-F1
#
_entry.id   AF-A0A1Z9HDP8-F1
#
_cell.length_a   1.000
_cell.length_b   1.000
_cell.length_c   1.000
_cell.angle_alpha   90.00
_cell.angle_beta   90.00
_cell.angle_gamma   90.00
#
_symmetry.space_group_name_H-M   'P 1'
#
loop_
_entity.id
_entity.type
_entity.pdbx_description
1 polymer ?
#
loop_
_entity_poly.entity_id
_entity_poly.type
_entity_poly.pdbx_seq_one_letter_code
_entity_poly.pdbx_strand_id
1 'polypeptide(L)'
;MSSFDPEIIRRALVVSDFEKPKGSAYLMTWGRVFEDEDLDQLAKAWQVQLFCLGHRKVPTGVESEGDRLVLVNSDHDGARAFTLDLNQPPPSPEECVLRSRPLNSV
;
A
#
# COMPACT_ATOMS: atom_id res chain seq x y z
N MET A 1 -9.22 12.66 1.85
CA MET A 1 -9.41 12.88 0.38
C MET A 1 -9.27 14.31 -0.16
N SER A 2 -9.57 15.40 0.56
CA SER A 2 -9.73 16.75 -0.05
C SER A 2 -8.51 17.35 -0.79
N SER A 3 -7.30 16.80 -0.60
CA SER A 3 -6.07 17.25 -1.29
C SER A 3 -5.45 16.22 -2.24
N PHE A 4 -5.94 14.97 -2.25
CA PHE A 4 -5.39 13.91 -3.08
C PHE A 4 -6.26 13.72 -4.32
N ASP A 5 -5.63 13.69 -5.50
CA ASP A 5 -6.29 13.45 -6.78
C ASP A 5 -6.26 11.94 -7.12
N PRO A 6 -7.39 11.21 -7.08
CA PRO A 6 -7.42 9.80 -7.45
C PRO A 6 -7.06 9.53 -8.92
N GLU A 7 -7.19 10.51 -9.82
CA GLU A 7 -6.85 10.33 -11.23
C GLU A 7 -5.34 10.43 -11.49
N ILE A 8 -4.52 10.65 -10.45
CA ILE A 8 -3.05 10.78 -10.54
C ILE A 8 -2.37 9.60 -11.28
N ILE A 9 -2.96 8.40 -11.24
CA ILE A 9 -2.45 7.21 -11.94
C ILE A 9 -2.92 7.10 -13.40
N ARG A 10 -3.88 7.93 -13.83
CA ARG A 10 -4.53 7.89 -15.15
C ARG A 10 -4.22 9.11 -16.02
N ARG A 11 -3.50 10.10 -15.49
CA ARG A 11 -3.10 11.32 -16.22
C ARG A 11 -1.60 11.56 -16.14
N ALA A 12 -1.12 12.46 -17.00
CA ALA A 12 0.24 12.97 -16.89
C ALA A 12 0.42 13.77 -15.60
N LEU A 13 1.58 13.62 -14.96
CA LEU A 13 1.95 14.38 -13.77
C LEU A 13 2.27 15.83 -14.14
N VAL A 14 1.89 16.75 -13.28
CA VAL A 14 2.22 18.19 -13.35
C VAL A 14 3.08 18.59 -12.16
N VAL A 15 3.72 19.76 -12.22
CA VAL A 15 4.66 20.24 -11.18
C VAL A 15 4.02 20.24 -9.79
N SER A 16 2.75 20.63 -9.68
CA SER A 16 2.02 20.67 -8.40
C SER A 16 1.83 19.29 -7.76
N ASP A 17 1.86 18.19 -8.53
CA ASP A 17 1.76 16.84 -7.97
C ASP A 17 2.96 16.46 -7.12
N PHE A 18 4.10 17.12 -7.33
CA PHE A 18 5.34 16.88 -6.60
C PHE A 18 5.49 17.78 -5.37
N GLU A 19 4.59 18.75 -5.16
CA GLU A 19 4.70 19.73 -4.09
C GLU A 19 4.58 19.09 -2.70
N LYS A 20 5.47 19.47 -1.78
CA LYS A 20 5.41 18.99 -0.40
C LYS A 20 4.49 19.88 0.45
N PRO A 21 3.74 19.32 1.42
CA PRO A 21 3.51 17.89 1.67
C PRO A 21 2.24 17.35 0.98
N LYS A 22 1.68 18.06 0.00
CA LYS A 22 0.28 17.90 -0.42
C LYS A 22 0.08 17.34 -1.83
N GLY A 23 1.09 17.45 -2.69
CA GLY A 23 1.00 17.00 -4.07
C GLY A 23 0.68 15.51 -4.13
N SER A 24 -0.21 15.11 -5.04
CA SER A 24 -0.70 13.73 -5.10
C SER A 24 0.41 12.72 -5.36
N ALA A 25 1.39 13.03 -6.21
CA ALA A 25 2.54 12.15 -6.44
C ALA A 25 3.47 12.10 -5.21
N TYR A 26 3.62 13.20 -4.48
CA TYR A 26 4.31 13.21 -3.19
C TYR A 26 3.57 12.31 -2.17
N LEU A 27 2.25 12.43 -2.05
CA LEU A 27 1.45 11.63 -1.13
C LEU A 27 1.46 10.14 -1.48
N MET A 28 1.42 9.78 -2.76
CA MET A 28 1.53 8.38 -3.20
C MET A 28 2.85 7.71 -2.81
N THR A 29 3.94 8.49 -2.71
CA THR A 29 5.30 7.93 -2.55
C THR A 29 5.88 8.15 -1.16
N TRP A 30 5.49 9.24 -0.50
CA TRP A 30 5.99 9.67 0.82
C TRP A 30 4.90 9.77 1.89
N GLY A 31 3.62 9.64 1.52
CA GLY A 31 2.52 9.51 2.47
C GLY A 31 2.67 8.24 3.31
N ARG A 32 2.31 8.33 4.60
CA ARG A 32 2.45 7.23 5.56
C ARG A 32 1.22 7.00 6.43
N VAL A 33 0.22 7.86 6.30
CA VAL A 33 -1.00 7.81 7.10
C VAL A 33 -2.13 7.54 6.12
N PHE A 34 -2.86 6.46 6.36
CA PHE A 34 -3.95 5.99 5.54
C PHE A 34 -5.13 5.72 6.47
N GLU A 35 -6.19 6.49 6.34
CA GLU A 35 -7.44 6.23 7.04
C GLU A 35 -8.26 5.22 6.23
N ASP A 36 -9.01 4.35 6.91
CA ASP A 36 -9.81 3.30 6.24
C ASP A 36 -10.79 3.88 5.21
N GLU A 37 -11.41 5.03 5.53
CA GLU A 37 -12.33 5.72 4.62
C GLU A 37 -11.63 6.20 3.32
N ASP A 38 -10.40 6.70 3.42
CA ASP A 38 -9.62 7.11 2.25
C ASP A 38 -9.27 5.90 1.38
N LEU A 39 -8.88 4.78 1.99
CA LEU A 39 -8.60 3.53 1.29
C LEU A 39 -9.85 2.96 0.60
N ASP A 40 -11.02 3.01 1.22
CA ASP A 40 -12.30 2.59 0.63
C ASP A 40 -12.64 3.41 -0.61
N GLN A 41 -12.50 4.74 -0.52
CA GLN A 41 -12.77 5.63 -1.63
C GLN A 41 -11.79 5.41 -2.79
N LEU A 42 -10.50 5.20 -2.50
CA LEU A 42 -9.49 4.85 -3.51
C LEU A 42 -9.73 3.46 -4.12
N ALA A 43 -10.11 2.47 -3.32
CA ALA A 43 -10.43 1.13 -3.80
C ALA A 43 -11.54 1.17 -4.86
N LYS A 44 -12.58 1.97 -4.60
CA LYS A 44 -13.65 2.21 -5.57
C LYS A 44 -13.17 2.95 -6.82
N ALA A 45 -12.37 4.01 -6.66
CA ALA A 45 -11.87 4.82 -7.77
C ALA A 45 -10.91 4.04 -8.68
N TRP A 46 -10.08 3.18 -8.11
CA TRP A 46 -9.07 2.40 -8.83
C TRP A 46 -9.54 0.99 -9.20
N GLN A 47 -10.72 0.58 -8.74
CA GLN A 47 -11.28 -0.76 -8.94
C GLN A 47 -10.34 -1.86 -8.43
N VAL A 48 -9.74 -1.61 -7.25
CA VAL A 48 -8.85 -2.55 -6.56
C VAL A 48 -9.47 -3.04 -5.26
N GLN A 49 -8.98 -4.16 -4.76
CA GLN A 49 -9.51 -4.79 -3.54
C GLN A 49 -8.51 -4.77 -2.37
N LEU A 50 -7.21 -4.81 -2.66
CA LEU A 50 -6.12 -4.87 -1.70
C LEU A 50 -5.03 -3.86 -2.08
N PHE A 51 -4.54 -3.11 -1.11
CA PHE A 51 -3.37 -2.24 -1.22
C PHE A 51 -2.17 -2.94 -0.58
N CYS A 52 -1.11 -3.13 -1.36
CA CYS A 52 0.18 -3.62 -0.87
C CYS A 52 1.18 -2.46 -0.91
N LEU A 53 1.52 -1.90 0.25
CA LEU A 53 2.38 -0.71 0.34
C LEU A 53 3.69 -1.00 1.08
N GLY A 54 4.75 -0.30 0.71
CA GLY A 54 6.03 -0.31 1.42
C GLY A 54 6.29 0.99 2.17
N HIS A 55 7.56 1.42 2.17
CA HIS A 55 8.03 2.72 2.69
C HIS A 55 7.94 2.94 4.21
N ARG A 56 6.94 2.40 4.90
CA ARG A 56 6.85 2.40 6.37
C ARG A 56 7.82 1.38 6.97
N LYS A 57 8.36 1.71 8.14
CA LYS A 57 9.06 0.72 8.98
C LYS A 57 8.02 -0.28 9.51
N VAL A 58 8.25 -1.55 9.24
CA VAL A 58 7.43 -2.68 9.70
C VAL A 58 8.39 -3.68 10.37
N PRO A 59 8.59 -3.65 11.70
CA PRO A 59 9.63 -4.45 12.35
C PRO A 59 9.47 -5.97 12.16
N THR A 60 8.24 -6.44 11.96
CA THR A 60 7.91 -7.84 11.66
C THR A 60 8.06 -8.20 10.17
N GLY A 61 8.39 -7.22 9.32
CA GLY A 61 8.48 -7.33 7.86
C GLY A 61 7.14 -7.30 7.12
N VAL A 62 6.05 -7.69 7.76
CA VAL A 62 4.69 -7.56 7.21
C VAL A 62 3.68 -7.30 8.32
N GLU A 63 2.78 -6.35 8.08
CA GLU A 63 1.68 -5.98 8.97
C GLU A 63 0.42 -5.70 8.15
N SER A 64 -0.75 -5.85 8.76
CA SER A 64 -2.04 -5.50 8.17
C SER A 64 -2.68 -4.36 8.95
N GLU A 65 -3.32 -3.43 8.25
CA GLU A 65 -4.11 -2.34 8.82
C GLU A 65 -5.47 -2.30 8.11
N GLY A 66 -6.55 -2.31 8.90
CA GLY A 66 -7.92 -2.35 8.39
C GLY A 66 -8.19 -3.55 7.46
N ASP A 67 -9.19 -3.39 6.59
CA ASP A 67 -9.67 -4.47 5.73
C ASP A 67 -9.01 -4.50 4.34
N ARG A 68 -8.14 -3.52 4.03
CA ARG A 68 -7.61 -3.33 2.68
C ARG A 68 -6.11 -3.09 2.57
N LEU A 69 -5.38 -2.90 3.67
CA LEU A 69 -3.97 -2.51 3.61
C LEU A 69 -3.07 -3.58 4.22
N VAL A 70 -2.12 -4.05 3.42
CA VAL A 70 -0.95 -4.80 3.90
C VAL A 70 0.31 -3.97 3.66
N LEU A 71 1.08 -3.79 4.72
CA LEU A 71 2.36 -3.11 4.73
C LEU A 71 3.47 -4.16 4.65
N VAL A 72 4.41 -3.97 3.73
CA VAL A 72 5.55 -4.87 3.52
C VAL A 72 6.84 -4.09 3.64
N ASN A 73 7.76 -4.57 4.49
CA ASN A 73 9.13 -4.11 4.50
C ASN A 73 10.09 -5.30 4.43
N SER A 74 10.99 -5.27 3.46
CA SER A 74 11.90 -6.38 3.16
C SER A 74 13.38 -5.99 3.24
N ASP A 75 13.71 -4.84 3.86
CA ASP A 75 15.05 -4.27 3.90
C ASP A 75 15.83 -4.54 5.21
N HIS A 76 15.39 -5.50 6.03
CA HIS A 76 15.96 -5.80 7.35
C HIS A 76 15.85 -7.28 7.72
N ASP A 77 16.41 -7.69 8.86
CA ASP A 77 16.45 -9.11 9.30
C ASP A 77 15.08 -9.74 9.52
N GLY A 78 14.05 -8.92 9.73
CA GLY A 78 12.66 -9.34 9.85
C GLY A 78 11.94 -9.42 8.51
N ALA A 79 12.63 -9.26 7.38
CA ALA A 79 12.05 -9.19 6.04
C ALA A 79 11.17 -10.38 5.72
N ARG A 80 10.00 -10.09 5.15
CA ARG A 80 9.02 -11.10 4.70
C ARG A 80 8.52 -10.78 3.31
N ALA A 81 7.98 -11.80 2.65
CA ALA A 81 7.23 -11.68 1.41
C ALA A 81 6.06 -12.67 1.40
N PHE A 82 5.04 -12.40 0.60
CA PHE A 82 3.94 -13.34 0.33
C PHE A 82 3.63 -13.33 -1.15
N THR A 83 2.98 -14.40 -1.63
CA THR A 83 2.56 -14.55 -3.01
C THR A 83 1.07 -14.25 -3.15
N LEU A 84 0.72 -13.62 -4.28
CA LEU A 84 -0.66 -13.40 -4.70
C LEU A 84 -0.88 -14.10 -6.03
N ASP A 85 -1.95 -14.89 -6.12
CA ASP A 85 -2.47 -15.36 -7.39
C ASP A 85 -3.41 -14.30 -7.96
N LEU A 86 -3.02 -13.67 -9.07
CA LEU A 86 -3.78 -12.59 -9.70
C LEU A 86 -5.02 -13.10 -10.45
N ASN A 87 -5.21 -14.43 -10.58
CA ASN A 87 -6.42 -15.02 -11.16
C ASN A 87 -7.52 -15.29 -10.13
N GLN A 88 -7.26 -15.04 -8.84
CA GLN A 88 -8.22 -15.21 -7.75
C GLN A 88 -8.49 -13.86 -7.09
N PRO A 89 -9.63 -13.69 -6.40
CA PRO A 89 -9.80 -12.58 -5.48
C PRO A 89 -8.64 -12.54 -4.47
N PRO A 90 -8.13 -11.35 -4.11
CA PRO A 90 -7.05 -11.28 -3.15
C PRO A 90 -7.53 -11.80 -1.78
N PRO A 91 -6.65 -12.45 -1.00
CA PRO A 91 -6.93 -12.78 0.39
C PRO A 91 -7.08 -11.50 1.23
N SER A 92 -7.59 -11.64 2.47
CA SER A 92 -7.60 -10.50 3.39
C SER A 92 -6.17 -10.05 3.73
N PRO A 93 -5.97 -8.78 4.15
CA PRO A 93 -4.66 -8.32 4.62
C PRO A 93 -4.07 -9.19 5.75
N GLU A 94 -4.90 -9.60 6.72
CA GLU A 94 -4.48 -10.51 7.79
C GLU A 94 -4.01 -11.86 7.24
N GLU A 95 -4.72 -12.41 6.26
CA GLU A 95 -4.33 -13.66 5.62
C GLU A 95 -3.03 -13.51 4.80
N CYS A 96 -2.74 -12.34 4.22
CA CYS A 96 -1.44 -12.05 3.62
C CYS A 96 -0.31 -12.13 4.66
N VAL A 97 -0.53 -11.57 5.85
CA VAL A 97 0.42 -11.65 6.99
C VAL A 97 0.65 -13.11 7.37
N LEU A 98 -0.41 -13.91 7.55
CA LEU A 98 -0.32 -15.32 7.92
C LEU A 98 0.40 -16.19 6.87
N ARG A 99 0.17 -15.93 5.59
CA ARG A 99 0.76 -16.70 4.47
C ARG A 99 2.20 -16.29 4.13
N SER A 100 2.66 -15.15 4.66
CA SER A 100 4.00 -14.63 4.39
C SER A 100 5.11 -15.58 4.86
N ARG A 101 6.29 -15.43 4.24
CA ARG A 101 7.50 -16.21 4.53
C ARG A 101 8.67 -15.28 4.81
N PRO A 102 9.56 -15.63 5.76
CA PRO A 102 10.76 -14.85 6.01
C PRO A 102 11.76 -14.99 4.86
N LEU A 103 12.40 -13.89 4.46
CA LEU A 103 13.36 -13.87 3.35
C LEU A 103 14.79 -14.24 3.76
N ASN A 104 15.13 -14.10 5.04
CA ASN A 104 16.42 -14.52 5.59
C ASN A 104 16.59 -16.05 5.68
N SER A 105 15.61 -16.82 5.20
CA SER A 105 15.57 -18.28 5.26
C SER A 105 15.82 -18.95 3.90
N VAL A 106 16.29 -18.19 2.92
CA VAL A 106 16.67 -18.65 1.57
C VAL A 106 18.19 -18.56 1.40
#